data_AF-A0A8X6YLH8-F1
#
_entry.id   AF-A0A8X6YLH8-F1
#
_cell.length_a   1.000
_cell.length_b   1.000
_cell.length_c   1.000
_cell.angle_alpha   90.00
_cell.angle_beta   90.00
_cell.angle_gamma   90.00
#
_symmetry.space_group_name_H-M   'P 1'
#
loop_
_entity.id
_entity.type
_entity.pdbx_description
1 polymer ?
#
loop_
_entity_poly.entity_id
_entity_poly.type
_entity_poly.pdbx_seq_one_letter_code
_entity_poly.pdbx_strand_id
1 'polypeptide(L)'
;MCKEVKILSKKILSLVDTGSQVTLMKESVWSQLGSPSLINSGNILTGFGLSKTHVIGSFNSTVTIDNQDVPVKINVVLNHSMNFDNIIGLYLIKQASTAYHT
;
A
#
# COMPACT_ATOMS: atom_id res chain seq x y z
N MET A 1 -3.32 -2.72 12.53
CA MET A 1 -4.76 -3.07 12.64
C MET A 1 -5.32 -3.31 11.24
N CYS A 2 -6.17 -4.31 11.01
CA CYS A 2 -6.79 -4.50 9.70
C CYS A 2 -8.03 -3.60 9.54
N LYS A 3 -8.18 -2.96 8.38
CA LYS A 3 -9.34 -2.16 7.99
C LYS A 3 -9.72 -2.43 6.54
N GLU A 4 -11.01 -2.34 6.25
CA GLU A 4 -11.48 -2.29 4.86
C GLU A 4 -11.11 -0.93 4.27
N VAL A 5 -10.48 -0.95 3.10
CA VAL A 5 -10.19 0.26 2.31
C VAL A 5 -10.73 0.10 0.90
N LYS A 6 -10.97 1.21 0.22
CA LYS A 6 -11.41 1.21 -1.18
C LYS A 6 -10.27 1.67 -2.09
N ILE A 7 -9.98 0.89 -3.14
CA ILE A 7 -8.98 1.21 -4.17
C ILE A 7 -9.61 0.89 -5.52
N LEU A 8 -9.61 1.84 -6.46
CA LEU A 8 -10.22 1.67 -7.80
C LEU A 8 -11.62 1.02 -7.75
N SER A 9 -12.45 1.50 -6.82
CA SER A 9 -13.81 1.01 -6.57
C SER A 9 -13.95 -0.41 -5.99
N LYS A 10 -12.86 -1.11 -5.65
CA LYS A 10 -12.90 -2.40 -4.95
C LYS A 10 -12.56 -2.24 -3.47
N LYS A 11 -13.25 -3.02 -2.63
CA LYS A 11 -13.00 -3.12 -1.20
C LYS A 11 -11.94 -4.17 -0.92
N ILE A 12 -10.94 -3.82 -0.12
CA ILE A 12 -9.80 -4.69 0.20
C ILE A 12 -9.55 -4.65 1.70
N LEU A 13 -9.49 -5.82 2.34
CA LEU A 13 -9.06 -5.91 3.74
C LEU A 13 -7.55 -5.67 3.81
N SER A 14 -7.17 -4.57 4.45
CA SER A 14 -5.79 -4.10 4.45
C SER A 14 -5.25 -3.98 5.86
N LEU A 15 -4.00 -4.39 6.08
CA LEU A 15 -3.28 -4.07 7.30
C LEU A 15 -2.88 -2.60 7.23
N VAL A 16 -3.42 -1.80 8.15
CA VAL A 16 -2.99 -0.42 8.36
C VAL A 16 -1.79 -0.44 9.29
N ASP A 17 -0.65 0.02 8.77
CA ASP A 17 0.64 0.07 9.46
C ASP A 17 1.24 1.47 9.40
N THR A 18 1.22 2.17 10.55
CA THR A 18 1.77 3.52 10.70
C THR A 18 3.29 3.56 10.81
N GLY A 19 3.95 2.41 11.01
CA GLY A 19 5.40 2.30 11.04
C GLY A 19 6.03 2.15 9.66
N SER A 20 5.23 1.78 8.66
CA SER A 20 5.69 1.57 7.29
C SER A 20 5.65 2.85 6.45
N GLN A 21 6.75 3.15 5.77
CA GLN A 21 6.88 4.27 4.83
C GLN A 21 6.28 3.98 3.45
N VAL A 22 6.01 2.70 3.15
CA VAL A 22 5.59 2.22 1.84
C VAL A 22 4.26 1.47 1.94
N THR A 23 3.45 1.57 0.89
CA THR A 23 2.24 0.76 0.71
C THR A 23 2.58 -0.43 -0.19
N LEU A 24 2.14 -1.63 0.20
CA LEU A 24 2.40 -2.90 -0.49
C LEU A 24 1.09 -3.61 -0.83
N MET A 25 1.02 -4.21 -2.02
CA MET A 25 -0.13 -4.97 -2.50
C MET A 25 0.33 -6.28 -3.13
N LYS A 26 -0.37 -7.38 -2.86
CA LYS A 26 -0.13 -8.65 -3.57
C LYS A 26 -0.48 -8.52 -5.06
N GLU A 27 0.28 -9.18 -5.91
CA GLU A 27 0.03 -9.26 -7.35
C GLU A 27 -1.36 -9.83 -7.70
N SER A 28 -1.89 -10.78 -6.91
CA SER A 28 -3.24 -11.31 -7.13
C SER A 28 -4.32 -10.25 -6.94
N VAL A 29 -4.17 -9.40 -5.92
CA VAL A 29 -5.10 -8.28 -5.65
C VAL A 29 -4.97 -7.23 -6.74
N TRP A 30 -3.75 -6.88 -7.13
CA TRP A 30 -3.50 -5.97 -8.26
C TRP A 30 -4.15 -6.47 -9.56
N SER A 31 -4.05 -7.77 -9.85
CA SER A 31 -4.71 -8.38 -11.01
C SER A 31 -6.24 -8.26 -10.91
N GLN A 32 -6.81 -8.48 -9.73
CA GLN A 32 -8.24 -8.28 -9.50
C GLN A 32 -8.67 -6.82 -9.66
N LEU A 33 -7.78 -5.84 -9.50
CA LEU A 33 -8.04 -4.42 -9.78
C LEU A 33 -8.03 -4.08 -11.28
N GLY A 34 -7.84 -5.06 -12.17
CA GLY A 34 -7.76 -4.84 -13.61
C GLY A 34 -6.34 -4.53 -14.09
N SER A 35 -5.33 -4.87 -13.28
CA SER A 35 -3.91 -4.77 -13.65
C SER A 35 -3.48 -3.36 -14.11
N PRO A 36 -3.70 -2.30 -13.29
CA PRO A 36 -3.27 -0.95 -13.65
C PRO A 36 -1.78 -0.91 -13.99
N SER A 37 -1.43 -0.09 -14.99
CA SER A 37 -0.07 0.01 -15.52
C SER A 37 0.96 0.28 -14.43
N LEU A 38 2.00 -0.56 -14.41
CA LEU A 38 3.09 -0.46 -13.43
C LEU A 38 4.22 0.43 -13.96
N ILE A 39 4.82 1.19 -13.04
CA ILE A 39 6.03 1.99 -13.21
C ILE A 39 7.11 1.51 -12.22
N ASN A 40 8.38 1.81 -12.50
CA ASN A 40 9.52 1.54 -11.60
C ASN A 40 9.61 0.07 -11.15
N SER A 41 9.67 -0.85 -12.12
CA SER A 41 9.83 -2.29 -11.88
C SER A 41 11.23 -2.64 -11.35
N GLY A 42 11.34 -3.77 -10.62
CA GLY A 42 12.63 -4.34 -10.21
C GLY A 42 13.27 -3.73 -8.96
N ASN A 43 12.53 -2.89 -8.22
CA ASN A 43 13.02 -2.34 -6.95
C ASN A 43 12.99 -3.40 -5.83
N ILE A 44 13.91 -3.25 -4.86
CA ILE A 44 13.94 -4.08 -3.65
C ILE A 44 13.64 -3.18 -2.45
N LEU A 45 12.63 -3.57 -1.67
CA LEU A 45 12.34 -2.94 -0.39
C LEU A 45 13.03 -3.72 0.72
N THR A 46 13.57 -3.00 1.71
CA THR A 46 14.20 -3.59 2.89
C THR A 46 13.37 -3.25 4.13
N GLY A 47 13.00 -4.28 4.89
CA GLY A 47 12.26 -4.15 6.14
C GLY A 47 13.13 -4.39 7.37
N PHE A 48 12.51 -4.30 8.55
CA PHE A 48 13.15 -4.74 9.79
C PHE A 48 13.63 -6.20 9.67
N GLY A 49 14.78 -6.49 10.29
CA GLY A 49 15.40 -7.82 10.22
C GLY A 49 16.06 -8.17 8.88
N LEU A 50 16.38 -7.17 8.03
CA LEU A 50 17.02 -7.34 6.71
C LEU A 50 16.18 -8.16 5.71
N SER A 51 14.88 -8.28 5.96
CA SER A 51 13.94 -8.87 5.01
C SER A 51 13.96 -8.07 3.71
N LYS A 52 14.12 -8.77 2.57
CA LYS A 52 14.12 -8.18 1.23
C LYS A 52 12.84 -8.58 0.51
N THR A 53 12.13 -7.59 0.00
CA THR A 53 10.89 -7.79 -0.75
C THR A 53 11.08 -7.27 -2.16
N HIS A 54 10.98 -8.16 -3.14
CA HIS A 54 11.02 -7.80 -4.55
C HIS A 54 9.71 -7.15 -4.99
N VAL A 55 9.82 -5.98 -5.60
CA VAL A 55 8.70 -5.21 -6.15
C VAL A 55 8.62 -5.47 -7.66
N ILE A 56 7.47 -5.98 -8.10
CA ILE A 56 7.15 -6.19 -9.52
C ILE A 56 7.10 -4.83 -10.23
N GLY A 57 6.46 -3.87 -9.58
CA GLY A 57 6.38 -2.48 -10.00
C GLY A 57 5.47 -1.70 -9.05
N SER A 58 5.18 -0.45 -9.39
CA SER A 58 4.34 0.42 -8.56
C SER A 58 3.33 1.17 -9.41
N PHE A 59 2.24 1.62 -8.80
CA PHE A 59 1.29 2.52 -9.45
C PHE A 59 0.76 3.53 -8.44
N ASN A 60 0.31 4.68 -8.93
CA ASN A 60 -0.32 5.69 -8.09
C ASN A 60 -1.84 5.47 -8.08
N SER A 61 -2.45 5.59 -6.91
CA SER A 61 -3.90 5.50 -6.77
C SER A 61 -4.38 6.28 -5.54
N THR A 62 -5.69 6.38 -5.40
CA THR A 62 -6.33 6.91 -4.20
C THR A 62 -6.87 5.75 -3.37
N VAL A 63 -6.49 5.72 -2.10
CA VAL A 63 -7.07 4.81 -1.10
C VAL A 63 -8.09 5.60 -0.29
N THR A 64 -9.33 5.12 -0.26
CA THR A 64 -10.34 5.63 0.68
C THR A 64 -10.31 4.79 1.95
N ILE A 65 -10.06 5.42 3.09
CA ILE A 65 -10.08 4.82 4.43
C ILE A 65 -10.82 5.76 5.39
N ASP A 66 -11.76 5.24 6.18
CA ASP A 66 -12.57 6.03 7.12
C ASP A 66 -13.19 7.31 6.48
N ASN A 67 -13.67 7.20 5.23
CA ASN A 67 -14.21 8.30 4.41
C ASN A 67 -13.20 9.40 4.03
N GLN A 68 -11.90 9.13 4.18
CA GLN A 68 -10.83 10.02 3.72
C GLN A 68 -10.12 9.43 2.51
N ASP A 69 -9.97 10.24 1.47
CA ASP A 69 -9.24 9.89 0.27
C ASP A 69 -7.78 10.30 0.41
N VAL A 70 -6.87 9.32 0.26
CA VAL A 70 -5.44 9.52 0.43
C VAL A 70 -4.72 9.07 -0.84
N PRO A 71 -4.02 9.98 -1.54
CA PRO A 71 -3.19 9.60 -2.66
C PRO A 71 -1.99 8.80 -2.16
N VAL A 72 -1.76 7.62 -2.75
CA VAL A 72 -0.67 6.73 -2.36
C VAL A 72 0.02 6.15 -3.59
N LYS A 73 1.33 5.90 -3.45
CA LYS A 73 2.08 5.02 -4.33
C LYS A 73 2.02 3.60 -3.77
N ILE A 74 1.46 2.67 -4.55
CA ILE A 74 1.26 1.28 -4.18
C ILE A 74 2.35 0.44 -4.87
N ASN A 75 3.14 -0.31 -4.11
CA ASN A 75 4.13 -1.24 -4.65
C ASN A 75 3.53 -2.64 -4.73
N VAL A 76 3.56 -3.24 -5.90
CA VAL A 76 3.04 -4.58 -6.14
C VAL A 76 4.16 -5.59 -5.93
N VAL A 77 3.89 -6.62 -5.12
CA VAL A 77 4.84 -7.67 -4.75
C VAL A 77 4.28 -9.04 -5.06
N LEU A 78 5.15 -10.03 -5.18
CA LEU A 78 4.75 -11.43 -5.41
C LEU A 78 3.84 -11.92 -4.28
N ASN A 79 2.92 -12.83 -4.59
CA ASN A 79 1.93 -13.32 -3.62
C ASN A 79 2.54 -13.92 -2.35
N HIS A 80 3.70 -14.57 -2.47
CA HIS A 80 4.41 -15.20 -1.35
C HIS A 80 5.23 -14.24 -0.50
N SER A 81 5.38 -12.98 -0.92
CA SER A 81 6.19 -11.98 -0.21
C SER A 81 5.50 -11.40 1.03
N MET A 82 4.18 -11.60 1.18
CA MET A 82 3.41 -11.11 2.32
C MET A 82 2.17 -11.96 2.57
N ASN A 83 1.76 -12.07 3.84
CA ASN A 83 0.55 -12.82 4.21
C ASN A 83 -0.74 -12.01 4.02
N PHE A 84 -0.66 -10.69 4.13
CA PHE A 84 -1.80 -9.78 3.95
C PHE A 84 -2.07 -9.53 2.47
N ASP A 85 -3.29 -9.15 2.11
CA ASP A 85 -3.63 -8.81 0.72
C ASP A 85 -3.13 -7.41 0.33
N ASN A 86 -3.11 -6.51 1.31
CA ASN A 86 -2.63 -5.15 1.17
C ASN A 86 -2.12 -4.64 2.52
N ILE A 87 -1.01 -3.90 2.50
CA ILE A 87 -0.45 -3.19 3.66
C ILE A 87 -0.42 -1.71 3.29
N ILE A 88 -1.19 -0.89 4.02
CA ILE A 88 -1.22 0.55 3.84
C ILE A 88 -0.20 1.19 4.79
N GLY A 89 0.88 1.71 4.21
CA GLY A 89 1.90 2.48 4.93
C GLY A 89 1.42 3.90 5.16
N LEU A 90 1.23 4.29 6.42
CA LEU A 90 0.60 5.57 6.78
C LEU A 90 1.57 6.67 7.19
N TYR A 91 2.87 6.55 6.90
CA TYR A 91 3.82 7.64 7.21
C TYR A 91 3.36 9.01 6.66
N LEU A 92 2.65 9.03 5.53
CA LEU A 92 2.11 10.25 4.92
C LEU A 92 0.93 10.87 5.68
N ILE A 93 0.06 10.08 6.32
CA ILE A 93 -1.11 10.63 7.05
C ILE A 93 -0.69 11.37 8.33
N LYS A 94 0.41 10.92 8.98
CA LYS A 94 0.90 11.57 10.21
C LYS A 94 1.27 13.03 10.00
N GLN A 95 1.79 13.42 8.83
CA GLN A 95 2.12 14.83 8.56
C GLN A 95 0.88 15.71 8.36
N ALA A 96 -0.21 15.17 7.80
CA ALA A 96 -1.45 15.92 7.63
C ALA A 96 -2.19 16.14 8.96
N SER A 97 -2.15 15.17 9.89
CA SER A 97 -2.80 15.30 11.20
C SER A 97 -2.02 16.19 12.19
N THR A 98 -0.72 16.44 11.93
CA THR A 98 0.10 17.30 12.82
C THR A 98 -0.02 18.79 12.45
N ALA A 99 -0.61 19.14 11.31
CA ALA A 99 -0.83 20.52 10.89
C ALA A 99 -2.08 21.18 11.49
N TYR A 100 -2.92 20.45 12.23
CA TYR A 100 -4.16 20.97 12.86
C TYR A 100 -4.01 21.33 14.35
N HIS A 101 -2.78 21.28 14.89
CA HIS A 101 -2.46 21.77 16.24
C HIS A 101 -1.20 22.64 16.21
N THR A 102 -1.32 23.86 15.67
CA THR A 102 -0.45 25.00 16.02
C THR A 102 -1.27 26.27 16.06
#